data_AF-A0A420W5D9-F1
#
_entry.id   AF-A0A420W5D9-F1
#
_cell.length_a   1.000
_cell.length_b   1.000
_cell.length_c   1.000
_cell.angle_alpha   90.00
_cell.angle_beta   90.00
_cell.angle_gamma   90.00
#
_symmetry.space_group_name_H-M   'P 1'
#
loop_
_entity.id
_entity.type
_entity.pdbx_description
1 polymer ?
#
loop_
_entity_poly.entity_id
_entity_poly.type
_entity_poly.pdbx_seq_one_letter_code
_entity_poly.pdbx_strand_id
1 'polypeptide(L)'
;MTDLNKLRSEFEAYEHSKKPCAIKASLFEVFTKDSLDEDEYSYIGRYVDSFMQEKWELWQKAKAQAVPTWISAKDEEPPTDTMVLICWSDSPDVQPEIDYMTCDEDLNHIWANFEIEPPTHWMYFHKVPSESGAEQ
;
A
#
# COMPACT_ATOMS: atom_id res chain seq x y z
N MET A 1 -2.54 11.57 3.11
CA MET A 1 -3.95 11.16 2.87
C MET A 1 -4.10 10.86 1.39
N THR A 2 -4.25 9.60 1.00
CA THR A 2 -4.33 9.22 -0.43
C THR A 2 -5.71 9.61 -0.96
N ASP A 3 -5.76 10.39 -2.04
CA ASP A 3 -7.02 10.84 -2.63
C ASP A 3 -7.76 9.65 -3.28
N LEU A 4 -8.84 9.21 -2.64
CA LEU A 4 -9.59 8.02 -3.05
C LEU A 4 -10.20 8.17 -4.45
N ASN A 5 -10.57 9.40 -4.83
CA ASN A 5 -11.14 9.69 -6.14
C ASN A 5 -10.08 9.59 -7.25
N LYS A 6 -8.86 10.07 -6.99
CA LYS A 6 -7.73 9.91 -7.90
C LYS A 6 -7.38 8.44 -8.12
N LEU A 7 -7.28 7.67 -7.03
CA LEU A 7 -7.02 6.23 -7.09
C LEU A 7 -8.05 5.46 -7.90
N ARG A 8 -9.32 5.82 -7.69
CA ARG A 8 -10.41 5.27 -8.46
C ARG A 8 -10.28 5.61 -9.94
N SER A 9 -10.01 6.87 -10.28
CA SER A 9 -9.82 7.28 -11.67
C SER A 9 -8.68 6.54 -12.36
N GLU A 10 -7.58 6.25 -11.65
CA GLU A 10 -6.45 5.47 -12.16
C GLU A 10 -6.86 4.02 -12.45
N PHE A 11 -7.61 3.38 -11.54
CA PHE A 11 -8.14 2.04 -11.73
C PHE A 11 -9.10 1.95 -12.92
N GLU A 12 -10.08 2.86 -13.02
CA GLU A 12 -11.04 2.90 -14.12
C GLU A 12 -10.34 3.09 -15.48
N ALA A 13 -9.36 3.99 -15.55
CA ALA A 13 -8.59 4.23 -16.77
C ALA A 13 -7.79 2.98 -17.19
N TYR A 14 -7.16 2.29 -16.23
CA TYR A 14 -6.45 1.04 -16.48
C TYR A 14 -7.39 -0.04 -17.03
N GLU A 15 -8.54 -0.26 -16.39
CA GLU A 15 -9.51 -1.28 -16.81
C GLU A 15 -10.09 -0.98 -18.19
N HIS A 16 -10.42 0.28 -18.46
CA HIS A 16 -10.92 0.71 -19.77
C HIS A 16 -9.84 0.55 -20.86
N SER A 17 -8.56 0.75 -20.55
CA SER A 17 -7.46 0.53 -21.52
C SER A 17 -7.36 -0.94 -21.97
N LYS A 18 -7.74 -1.89 -21.10
CA LYS A 18 -7.76 -3.32 -21.42
C LYS A 18 -9.03 -3.74 -22.15
N LYS A 19 -10.13 -2.99 -21.99
CA LYS A 19 -11.44 -3.27 -22.59
C LYS A 19 -11.99 -2.02 -23.30
N PRO A 20 -11.37 -1.57 -24.40
CA PRO A 20 -11.75 -0.33 -25.08
C PRO A 20 -13.16 -0.37 -25.69
N CYS A 21 -13.74 -1.55 -25.89
CA CYS A 21 -15.10 -1.74 -26.38
C CYS A 21 -16.17 -1.73 -25.27
N ALA A 22 -15.78 -1.65 -24.00
CA ALA A 22 -16.73 -1.64 -22.91
C ALA A 22 -17.38 -0.26 -22.72
N ILE A 23 -18.67 -0.26 -22.38
CA ILE A 23 -19.39 0.97 -22.10
C ILE A 23 -18.97 1.47 -20.71
N LYS A 24 -18.36 2.64 -20.66
CA LYS A 24 -17.85 3.22 -19.40
C LYS A 24 -18.96 3.34 -18.35
N ALA A 25 -20.14 3.81 -18.74
CA ALA A 25 -21.29 3.94 -17.84
C ALA A 25 -21.70 2.58 -17.24
N SER A 26 -21.79 1.53 -18.05
CA SER A 26 -22.22 0.22 -17.56
C SER A 26 -21.27 -0.44 -16.56
N LEU A 27 -19.97 -0.11 -16.62
CA LEU A 27 -18.94 -0.74 -15.79
C LEU A 27 -18.48 0.13 -14.61
N PHE A 28 -18.45 1.44 -14.80
CA PHE A 28 -17.81 2.36 -13.85
C PHE A 28 -18.77 3.37 -13.22
N GLU A 29 -20.05 3.35 -13.61
CA GLU A 29 -21.08 4.08 -12.87
C GLU A 29 -21.19 3.53 -11.44
N VAL A 30 -21.35 4.44 -10.49
CA VAL A 30 -21.41 4.11 -9.07
C VAL A 30 -22.70 4.65 -8.51
N PHE A 31 -23.32 3.84 -7.65
CA PHE A 31 -24.54 4.25 -6.99
C PHE A 31 -24.30 5.47 -6.11
N THR A 32 -25.10 6.49 -6.38
CA THR A 32 -25.16 7.72 -5.60
C THR A 32 -26.39 7.67 -4.70
N LYS A 33 -26.40 8.53 -3.68
CA LYS A 33 -27.55 8.63 -2.79
C LYS A 33 -28.82 9.06 -3.54
N ASP A 34 -28.68 9.90 -4.56
CA ASP A 34 -29.81 10.42 -5.35
C ASP A 34 -30.44 9.37 -6.27
N SER A 35 -29.71 8.28 -6.54
CA SER A 35 -30.16 7.18 -7.42
C SER A 35 -30.79 6.01 -6.66
N LEU A 36 -30.93 6.10 -5.33
CA LEU A 36 -31.30 4.97 -4.46
C LEU A 36 -32.32 5.36 -3.39
N ASP A 37 -33.20 4.42 -3.06
CA ASP A 37 -34.09 4.51 -1.89
C ASP A 37 -33.31 4.25 -0.58
N GLU A 38 -33.87 4.64 0.57
CA GLU A 38 -33.19 4.57 1.88
C GLU A 38 -32.76 3.13 2.26
N ASP A 39 -33.52 2.13 1.86
CA ASP A 39 -33.21 0.70 2.07
C ASP A 39 -32.07 0.20 1.17
N GLU A 40 -31.73 0.94 0.12
CA GLU A 40 -30.67 0.59 -0.84
C GLU A 40 -29.35 1.33 -0.58
N TYR A 41 -29.27 2.16 0.46
CA TYR A 41 -28.05 2.94 0.77
C TYR A 41 -26.78 2.10 0.98
N SER A 42 -26.91 0.80 1.26
CA SER A 42 -25.80 -0.13 1.34
C SER A 42 -25.00 -0.27 0.02
N TYR A 43 -25.61 0.11 -1.10
CA TYR A 43 -24.98 0.10 -2.43
C TYR A 43 -24.21 1.38 -2.75
N ILE A 44 -24.36 2.45 -1.96
CA ILE A 44 -23.66 3.73 -2.20
C ILE A 44 -22.14 3.50 -2.29
N GLY A 45 -21.53 4.07 -3.32
CA GLY A 45 -20.08 3.93 -3.54
C GLY A 45 -19.68 2.64 -4.25
N ARG A 46 -20.63 1.72 -4.52
CA ARG A 46 -20.37 0.50 -5.30
C ARG A 46 -20.60 0.71 -6.78
N TYR A 47 -19.85 -0.01 -7.60
CA TYR A 47 -20.06 -0.06 -9.04
C TYR A 47 -21.38 -0.76 -9.39
N VAL A 48 -22.00 -0.31 -10.49
CA VAL A 48 -23.21 -0.94 -11.06
C VAL A 48 -22.93 -2.38 -11.50
N ASP A 49 -21.74 -2.64 -12.05
CA ASP A 49 -21.28 -3.97 -12.42
C ASP A 49 -20.60 -4.66 -11.23
N SER A 50 -21.11 -5.83 -10.83
CA SER A 50 -20.60 -6.58 -9.68
C SER A 50 -19.15 -7.04 -9.87
N PHE A 51 -18.76 -7.36 -11.10
CA PHE A 51 -17.39 -7.78 -11.40
C PHE A 51 -16.40 -6.62 -11.24
N MET A 52 -16.77 -5.40 -11.62
CA MET A 52 -15.96 -4.20 -11.35
C MET A 52 -15.89 -3.87 -9.87
N GLN A 53 -16.98 -4.09 -9.12
CA GLN A 53 -16.96 -3.96 -7.67
C GLN A 53 -15.94 -4.89 -7.02
N GLU A 54 -15.96 -6.19 -7.35
CA GLU A 54 -15.01 -7.17 -6.80
C GLU A 54 -13.56 -6.81 -7.15
N LYS A 55 -13.30 -6.39 -8.39
CA LYS A 55 -11.96 -5.98 -8.82
C LYS A 55 -11.45 -4.76 -8.07
N TRP A 56 -12.31 -3.79 -7.83
CA TRP A 56 -11.96 -2.61 -7.05
C TRP A 56 -11.61 -2.97 -5.60
N GLU A 57 -12.41 -3.81 -4.95
CA GLU A 57 -12.14 -4.27 -3.58
C GLU A 57 -10.82 -5.05 -3.48
N LEU A 58 -10.55 -5.93 -4.46
CA LEU A 58 -9.28 -6.65 -4.55
C LEU A 58 -8.10 -5.69 -4.77
N TRP A 59 -8.27 -4.69 -5.63
CA TRP A 59 -7.24 -3.68 -5.87
C TRP A 59 -6.94 -2.85 -4.62
N GLN A 60 -7.98 -2.46 -3.87
CA GLN A 60 -7.80 -1.77 -2.59
C GLN A 60 -7.09 -2.65 -1.55
N LYS A 61 -7.47 -3.92 -1.43
CA LYS A 61 -6.79 -4.89 -0.54
C LYS A 61 -5.34 -5.10 -0.93
N ALA A 62 -5.06 -5.30 -2.22
CA ALA A 62 -3.70 -5.46 -2.73
C ALA A 62 -2.87 -4.20 -2.49
N LYS A 63 -3.45 -3.02 -2.70
CA LYS A 63 -2.78 -1.75 -2.41
C LYS A 63 -2.50 -1.57 -0.93
N ALA A 64 -3.45 -1.92 -0.06
CA ALA A 64 -3.26 -1.88 1.39
C ALA A 64 -2.17 -2.87 1.87
N GLN A 65 -2.02 -4.03 1.22
CA GLN A 65 -0.93 -4.97 1.49
C GLN A 65 0.41 -4.52 0.88
N ALA A 66 0.38 -3.77 -0.22
CA ALA A 66 1.56 -3.26 -0.89
C ALA A 66 2.12 -1.99 -0.22
N VAL A 67 1.34 -1.31 0.63
CA VAL A 67 1.89 -0.30 1.52
C VAL A 67 2.62 -1.06 2.64
N PRO A 68 3.93 -0.89 2.78
CA PRO A 68 4.64 -1.48 3.89
C PRO A 68 4.09 -0.90 5.19
N THR A 69 3.64 -1.76 6.09
CA THR A 69 3.22 -1.32 7.42
C THR A 69 4.47 -1.00 8.21
N TRP A 70 4.67 0.29 8.50
CA TRP A 70 5.66 0.73 9.48
C TRP A 70 5.26 0.20 10.86
N ILE A 71 6.17 -0.56 11.48
CA ILE A 71 6.01 -1.16 12.80
C ILE A 71 6.67 -0.23 13.81
N SER A 72 5.99 0.09 14.91
CA SER A 72 6.62 0.90 15.97
C SER A 72 7.69 0.09 16.67
N ALA A 73 8.88 0.68 16.87
CA ALA A 73 9.95 0.06 17.64
C ALA A 73 9.58 -0.18 19.12
N LYS A 74 8.49 0.46 19.60
CA LYS A 74 7.93 0.21 20.94
C LYS A 74 7.01 -1.01 20.98
N ASP A 75 6.38 -1.34 19.87
CA ASP A 75 5.44 -2.47 19.78
C ASP A 75 6.19 -3.76 19.47
N GLU A 76 7.16 -3.72 18.56
CA GLU A 76 8.01 -4.84 18.19
C GLU A 76 9.40 -4.32 17.86
N GLU A 77 10.44 -4.91 18.46
CA GLU A 77 11.81 -4.58 18.13
C GLU A 77 12.19 -5.16 16.76
N PRO A 78 12.98 -4.43 15.97
CA PRO A 78 13.41 -4.92 14.66
C PRO A 78 14.27 -6.20 14.78
N PRO A 79 14.23 -7.07 13.76
CA PRO A 79 14.97 -8.32 13.74
C PRO A 79 16.49 -8.12 13.68
N THR A 80 17.22 -8.92 14.46
CA THR A 80 18.66 -8.77 14.71
C THR A 80 19.58 -9.36 13.62
N ASP A 81 19.01 -9.88 12.53
CA ASP A 81 19.74 -10.50 11.40
C ASP A 81 19.14 -10.10 10.05
N THR A 82 18.50 -8.93 9.99
CA THR A 82 17.84 -8.47 8.78
C THR A 82 17.97 -6.96 8.65
N MET A 83 18.42 -6.52 7.48
CA MET A 83 18.43 -5.10 7.15
C MET A 83 16.98 -4.62 7.02
N VAL A 84 16.64 -3.54 7.73
CA VAL A 84 15.30 -2.94 7.74
C VAL A 84 15.40 -1.45 7.46
N LEU A 85 14.35 -0.87 6.87
CA LEU A 85 14.21 0.58 6.76
C LEU A 85 13.69 1.12 8.08
N ILE A 86 14.11 2.34 8.42
CA ILE A 86 13.74 3.00 9.68
C ILE A 86 13.21 4.41 9.42
N CYS A 87 12.40 4.93 10.35
CA CYS A 87 11.96 6.31 10.32
C CYS A 87 11.67 6.89 11.71
N TRP A 88 11.59 8.22 11.76
CA TRP A 88 11.29 8.99 12.96
C TRP A 88 9.90 9.61 12.83
N SER A 89 9.16 9.66 13.94
CA SER A 89 7.81 10.23 13.94
C SER A 89 7.81 11.71 13.57
N ASP A 90 8.91 12.41 13.87
CA ASP A 90 9.15 13.80 13.52
C ASP A 90 9.65 14.00 12.08
N SER A 91 10.12 12.95 11.42
CA SER A 91 10.61 12.96 10.03
C SER A 91 10.25 11.65 9.31
N PRO A 92 9.03 11.56 8.74
CA PRO A 92 8.54 10.35 8.09
C PRO A 92 9.05 10.17 6.65
N ASP A 93 9.78 11.15 6.11
CA ASP A 93 10.45 11.03 4.81
C ASP A 93 11.67 10.12 4.95
N VAL A 94 11.65 8.98 4.26
CA VAL A 94 12.67 7.93 4.35
C VAL A 94 13.51 7.89 3.09
N GLN A 95 14.82 8.04 3.25
CA GLN A 95 15.82 7.88 2.22
C GLN A 95 16.50 6.51 2.42
N PRO A 96 16.15 5.47 1.65
CA PRO A 96 16.61 4.10 1.88
C PRO A 96 18.14 3.91 1.81
N GLU A 97 18.86 4.88 1.24
CA GLU A 97 20.33 4.91 1.18
C GLU A 97 20.99 5.26 2.52
N ILE A 98 20.26 5.89 3.43
CA ILE A 98 20.78 6.41 4.72
C ILE A 98 19.86 6.10 5.92
N ASP A 99 18.59 5.79 5.69
CA ASP A 99 17.59 5.51 6.73
C ASP A 99 17.32 4.00 6.82
N TYR A 100 18.38 3.25 7.10
CA TYR A 100 18.31 1.81 7.34
C TYR A 100 19.05 1.43 8.62
N MET A 101 18.70 0.26 9.14
CA MET A 101 19.31 -0.34 10.30
C MET A 101 19.79 -1.76 9.98
N THR A 102 20.94 -2.12 10.52
CA THR A 102 21.57 -3.44 10.44
C THR A 102 22.11 -3.82 11.83
N CYS A 103 22.59 -5.04 11.98
CA CYS A 103 23.30 -5.47 13.18
C CYS A 103 24.81 -5.55 12.94
N ASP A 104 25.59 -5.26 13.99
CA ASP A 104 27.04 -5.51 14.02
C ASP A 104 27.37 -6.96 14.42
N GLU A 105 28.66 -7.28 14.56
CA GLU A 105 29.12 -8.63 14.93
C GLU A 105 28.65 -9.10 16.32
N ASP A 106 28.29 -8.17 17.20
CA ASP A 106 27.78 -8.42 18.55
C ASP A 106 26.24 -8.38 18.61
N LEU A 107 25.56 -8.34 17.45
CA LEU A 107 24.11 -8.24 17.30
C LEU A 107 23.51 -6.94 17.86
N ASN A 108 24.30 -5.87 17.99
CA ASN A 108 23.78 -4.56 18.36
C ASN A 108 23.16 -3.89 17.14
N HIS A 109 21.97 -3.31 17.31
CA HIS A 109 21.32 -2.51 16.28
C HIS A 109 22.15 -1.24 16.00
N ILE A 110 22.61 -1.11 14.76
CA ILE A 110 23.29 0.08 14.25
C ILE A 110 22.45 0.68 13.12
N TRP A 111 22.22 1.99 13.18
CA TRP A 111 21.54 2.73 12.11
C TRP A 111 22.47 3.77 11.51
N ALA A 112 22.35 4.01 10.22
CA ALA A 112 23.31 4.83 9.47
C ALA A 112 23.32 6.31 9.89
N ASN A 113 22.24 6.81 10.50
CA ASN A 113 22.16 8.16 11.04
C ASN A 113 22.48 8.21 12.55
N PHE A 114 23.76 8.01 12.90
CA PHE A 114 24.27 7.99 14.30
C PHE A 114 24.01 9.28 15.10
N GLU A 115 23.64 10.38 14.45
CA GLU A 115 23.42 11.68 15.10
C GLU A 115 21.99 11.86 15.65
N ILE A 116 21.06 10.95 15.33
CA ILE A 116 19.67 11.01 15.76
C ILE A 116 19.39 9.92 16.79
N GLU A 117 18.52 10.24 17.75
CA GLU A 117 17.89 9.31 18.70
C GLU A 117 17.44 8.00 18.01
N PRO A 118 17.28 6.89 18.75
CA PRO A 118 16.84 5.62 18.16
C PRO A 118 15.56 5.79 17.32
N PRO A 119 15.45 5.06 16.20
CA PRO A 119 14.30 5.18 15.30
C PRO A 119 12.99 4.82 16.00
N THR A 120 11.90 5.46 15.59
CA THR A 120 10.59 5.25 16.21
C THR A 120 9.79 4.13 15.53
N HIS A 121 10.03 3.92 14.24
CA HIS A 121 9.37 2.90 13.45
C HIS A 121 10.37 2.25 12.48
N TRP A 122 10.06 1.03 12.09
CA TRP A 122 10.83 0.25 11.13
C TRP A 122 9.92 -0.51 10.16
N MET A 123 10.46 -0.94 9.02
CA MET A 123 9.77 -1.84 8.09
C MET A 123 10.78 -2.73 7.37
N TYR A 124 10.34 -3.90 6.94
CA TYR A 124 11.14 -4.73 6.04
C TYR A 124 11.40 -4.00 4.71
N PHE A 125 12.61 -4.16 4.17
CA PHE A 125 12.85 -3.79 2.77
C PHE A 125 11.83 -4.52 1.89
N HIS A 126 11.30 -3.79 0.90
CA HIS A 126 10.56 -4.44 -0.16
C HIS A 126 11.46 -5.51 -0.78
N LYS A 127 11.07 -6.78 -0.63
CA LYS A 127 11.52 -7.76 -1.61
C LYS A 127 11.04 -7.23 -2.94
N VAL A 128 11.96 -6.75 -3.78
CA VAL A 128 11.73 -6.77 -5.22
C VAL A 128 11.16 -8.15 -5.54
N PRO A 129 10.02 -8.25 -6.24
CA PRO A 129 9.54 -9.55 -6.68
C PRO A 129 10.73 -10.25 -7.33
N SER A 130 11.23 -11.32 -6.73
CA SER A 130 12.29 -12.09 -7.36
C SER A 130 11.76 -12.47 -8.73
N GLU A 131 12.41 -12.02 -9.79
CA GLU A 131 12.28 -12.60 -11.12
C GLU A 131 12.81 -14.04 -11.07
N SER A 132 12.15 -14.92 -10.33
CA SER A 132 12.39 -16.36 -10.36
C SER A 132 11.22 -17.01 -11.10
N GLY A 133 11.14 -16.67 -12.38
CA GLY A 133 10.53 -17.46 -13.44
C GLY A 133 11.59 -18.11 -14.34
N ALA A 134 12.78 -18.38 -13.81
CA ALA A 134 13.77 -19.23 -14.47
C ALA A 134 13.83 -20.56 -13.70
N GLU A 135 12.85 -21.42 -13.99
CA GLU A 135 12.97 -22.85 -13.69
C GLU A 135 14.14 -23.39 -14.54
N GLN A 136 15.09 -24.08 -13.91
CA GLN A 136 16.17 -24.81 -14.57
C GLN A 136 15.69 -26.14 -15.13
#